data_AF-A0A7S0J5M2-F1
#
_entry.id   AF-A0A7S0J5M2-F1
#
_cell.length_a   1.000
_cell.length_b   1.000
_cell.length_c   1.000
_cell.angle_alpha   90.00
_cell.angle_beta   90.00
_cell.angle_gamma   90.00
#
_symmetry.space_group_name_H-M   'P 1'
#
loop_
_entity.id
_entity.type
_entity.pdbx_description
1 polymer ?
#
loop_
_entity_poly.entity_id
_entity_poly.type
_entity_poly.pdbx_seq_one_letter_code
_entity_poly.pdbx_strand_id
1 'polypeptide(L)'
;RNLFPAFYRLLAEGQPQFAEGPEQKIRNMLLEVLNRLPNNETLRPHVQRMLSLCMRLLETDNEENAVICLRIIFDLHKNFRPTLECEVQPFLDFVQRIYQGLPKTVEMVFVSRTATQAGPQAAGQNSGQGSSTPQQAAAAAVHAAAQAKNAVTQAAAQAQQAQQALSGVRQQEAQAQQALSQVRQQAVLAQQRHSKTPTPQTQAAMQQGAQQAEKAQAQHHQFQAQAAAAAQVLAQAQGQLQAAHQLATQKQQLAAQAQALHSSQSAEPAGLSRTASESGAD
;
A
#
# COMPACT_ATOMS: atom_id res chain seq x y z
N ARG A 1 -30.92 22.50 -10.41
CA ARG A 1 -29.96 23.26 -9.57
C ARG A 1 -28.95 22.26 -9.02
N ASN A 2 -27.68 22.39 -9.39
CA ASN A 2 -26.64 21.42 -9.02
C ASN A 2 -26.23 21.65 -7.56
N LEU A 3 -26.31 20.61 -6.70
CA LEU A 3 -25.93 20.69 -5.28
C LEU A 3 -24.41 20.63 -5.06
N PHE A 4 -23.68 20.09 -6.04
CA PHE A 4 -22.23 19.91 -5.98
C PHE A 4 -21.43 21.18 -5.65
N PRO A 5 -21.68 22.35 -6.27
CA PRO A 5 -20.94 23.58 -5.94
C PRO A 5 -21.13 24.05 -4.50
N ALA A 6 -22.31 23.81 -3.90
CA ALA A 6 -22.57 24.18 -2.52
C ALA A 6 -21.79 23.27 -1.55
N PHE A 7 -21.84 21.96 -1.77
CA PHE A 7 -21.06 20.99 -0.97
C PHE A 7 -19.56 21.21 -1.11
N TYR A 8 -19.09 21.47 -2.33
CA TYR A 8 -17.69 21.79 -2.59
C TYR A 8 -17.24 23.02 -1.79
N ARG A 9 -18.02 24.12 -1.80
CA ARG A 9 -17.66 25.33 -1.04
C ARG A 9 -17.61 25.07 0.46
N LEU A 10 -18.62 24.40 1.02
CA LEU A 10 -18.65 24.08 2.45
C LEU A 10 -17.45 23.24 2.88
N LEU A 11 -17.03 22.26 2.06
CA LEU A 11 -15.86 21.43 2.35
C LEU A 11 -14.53 22.14 2.11
N ALA A 12 -14.46 23.02 1.11
CA ALA A 12 -13.25 23.76 0.74
C ALA A 12 -12.97 24.97 1.63
N GLU A 13 -14.01 25.68 2.07
CA GLU A 13 -13.93 26.90 2.89
C GLU A 13 -14.02 26.57 4.40
N GLY A 14 -14.62 25.43 4.75
CA GLY A 14 -14.73 24.97 6.14
C GLY A 14 -13.40 24.49 6.72
N GLN A 15 -13.12 24.85 7.98
CA GLN A 15 -11.94 24.41 8.71
C GLN A 15 -12.00 22.91 9.05
N PRO A 16 -10.86 22.18 9.04
CA PRO A 16 -10.79 20.83 9.55
C PRO A 16 -11.21 20.76 11.02
N GLN A 17 -12.02 19.76 11.36
CA GLN A 17 -12.54 19.58 12.71
C GLN A 17 -11.98 18.27 13.28
N PHE A 18 -11.18 18.36 14.33
CA PHE A 18 -10.53 17.20 14.96
C PHE A 18 -11.21 16.77 16.27
N ALA A 19 -12.11 17.61 16.80
CA ALA A 19 -12.95 17.29 17.94
C ALA A 19 -14.31 16.77 17.46
N GLU A 20 -14.90 15.85 18.22
CA GLU A 20 -16.27 15.44 17.94
C GLU A 20 -17.24 16.60 18.17
N GLY A 21 -17.94 16.99 17.10
CA GLY A 21 -18.86 18.11 17.12
C GLY A 21 -19.85 18.07 15.95
N PRO A 22 -20.91 18.91 15.99
CA PRO A 22 -21.90 18.98 14.92
C PRO A 22 -21.27 19.36 13.57
N GLU A 23 -20.23 20.19 13.58
CA GLU A 23 -19.49 20.61 12.37
C GLU A 23 -18.77 19.44 11.71
N GLN A 24 -18.09 18.61 12.51
CA GLN A 24 -17.45 17.38 12.04
C GLN A 24 -18.48 16.39 11.47
N LYS A 25 -19.64 16.23 12.13
CA LYS A 25 -20.73 15.36 11.65
C LYS A 25 -21.28 15.83 10.30
N ILE A 26 -21.50 17.14 10.13
CA ILE A 26 -21.95 17.70 8.85
C ILE A 26 -20.90 17.48 7.77
N ARG A 27 -19.63 17.74 8.07
CA ARG A 27 -18.51 17.55 7.15
C ARG A 27 -18.40 16.11 6.67
N ASN A 28 -18.49 15.16 7.59
CA ASN A 28 -18.49 13.73 7.30
C ASN A 28 -19.70 13.33 6.44
N MET A 29 -20.90 13.78 6.80
CA MET A 29 -22.13 13.55 6.02
C MET A 29 -22.02 14.06 4.59
N LEU A 30 -21.43 15.25 4.38
CA LEU A 30 -21.22 15.81 3.04
C LEU A 30 -20.29 14.92 2.21
N LEU A 31 -19.21 14.38 2.81
CA LEU A 31 -18.30 13.46 2.14
C LEU A 31 -18.99 12.12 1.81
N GLU A 32 -19.82 11.59 2.70
CA GLU A 32 -20.61 10.39 2.42
C GLU A 32 -21.59 10.59 1.27
N VAL A 33 -22.25 11.75 1.21
CA VAL A 33 -23.13 12.10 0.09
C VAL A 33 -22.35 12.15 -1.22
N LEU A 34 -21.16 12.76 -1.23
CA LEU A 34 -20.29 12.78 -2.41
C LEU A 34 -19.86 11.38 -2.84
N ASN A 35 -19.54 10.49 -1.88
CA ASN A 35 -19.16 9.11 -2.14
C ASN A 35 -20.30 8.25 -2.70
N ARG A 36 -21.55 8.64 -2.50
CA ARG A 36 -22.74 7.91 -3.02
C ARG A 36 -23.17 8.39 -4.41
N LEU A 37 -22.52 9.40 -4.99
CA LEU A 37 -22.91 9.91 -6.31
C LEU A 37 -22.65 8.86 -7.40
N PRO A 38 -23.61 8.63 -8.32
CA PRO A 38 -23.39 7.73 -9.44
C PRO A 38 -22.34 8.31 -10.40
N ASN A 39 -21.43 7.46 -10.86
CA ASN A 39 -20.37 7.82 -11.81
C ASN A 39 -20.92 7.88 -13.25
N ASN A 40 -21.71 8.91 -13.56
CA ASN A 40 -22.33 9.13 -14.86
C ASN A 40 -21.74 10.34 -15.60
N GLU A 41 -22.09 10.53 -16.88
CA GLU A 41 -21.52 11.60 -17.73
C GLU A 41 -21.74 13.01 -17.16
N THR A 42 -22.82 13.22 -16.41
CA THR A 42 -23.14 14.50 -15.74
C THR A 42 -22.10 14.87 -14.67
N LEU A 43 -21.39 13.89 -14.10
CA LEU A 43 -20.36 14.12 -13.09
C LEU A 43 -19.03 14.59 -13.72
N ARG A 44 -18.76 14.26 -14.99
CA ARG A 44 -17.47 14.55 -15.66
C ARG A 44 -16.95 15.98 -15.47
N PRO A 45 -17.76 17.04 -15.61
CA PRO A 45 -17.29 18.42 -15.45
C PRO A 45 -16.80 18.75 -14.03
N HIS A 46 -17.15 17.92 -13.05
CA HIS A 46 -16.86 18.10 -11.64
C HIS A 46 -15.74 17.19 -11.12
N VAL A 47 -15.35 16.16 -11.90
CA VAL A 47 -14.40 15.12 -11.47
C VAL A 47 -13.06 15.70 -11.04
N GLN A 48 -12.42 16.54 -11.85
CA GLN A 48 -11.13 17.15 -11.48
C GLN A 48 -11.25 17.95 -10.19
N ARG A 49 -12.30 18.77 -10.07
CA ARG A 49 -12.52 19.61 -8.88
C ARG A 49 -12.76 18.75 -7.63
N MET A 50 -13.47 17.63 -7.76
CA MET A 50 -13.73 16.70 -6.67
C MET A 50 -12.44 15.97 -6.25
N LEU A 51 -11.63 15.52 -7.22
CA LEU A 51 -10.34 14.89 -6.96
C LEU A 51 -9.39 15.85 -6.22
N SER A 52 -9.23 17.08 -6.72
CA SER A 52 -8.37 18.07 -6.07
C SER A 52 -8.85 18.46 -4.67
N LEU A 53 -10.16 18.45 -4.42
CA LEU A 53 -10.71 18.62 -3.06
C LEU A 53 -10.29 17.44 -2.18
N CYS A 54 -10.58 16.21 -2.59
CA CYS A 54 -10.27 15.02 -1.81
C CYS A 54 -8.77 14.90 -1.52
N MET A 55 -7.89 15.23 -2.47
CA MET A 55 -6.44 15.28 -2.26
C MET A 55 -6.04 16.27 -1.16
N ARG A 56 -6.64 17.45 -1.12
CA ARG A 56 -6.39 18.45 -0.07
C ARG A 56 -6.92 17.98 1.29
N LEU A 57 -8.13 17.42 1.31
CA LEU A 57 -8.73 16.92 2.54
C LEU A 57 -7.94 15.74 3.10
N LEU A 58 -7.30 14.93 2.26
CA LEU A 58 -6.43 13.85 2.69
C LEU A 58 -5.20 14.33 3.46
N GLU A 59 -4.75 15.58 3.23
CA GLU A 59 -3.61 16.20 3.93
C GLU A 59 -4.02 16.93 5.21
N THR A 60 -5.21 17.52 5.25
CA THR A 60 -5.59 18.47 6.30
C THR A 60 -6.70 18.01 7.23
N ASP A 61 -7.47 16.98 6.85
CA ASP A 61 -8.64 16.52 7.60
C ASP A 61 -8.31 15.38 8.58
N ASN A 62 -9.27 14.99 9.40
CA ASN A 62 -9.11 13.83 10.28
C ASN A 62 -9.17 12.50 9.52
N GLU A 63 -8.75 11.44 10.20
CA GLU A 63 -8.65 10.09 9.64
C GLU A 63 -9.99 9.52 9.15
N GLU A 64 -11.11 9.82 9.81
CA GLU A 64 -12.44 9.34 9.40
C GLU A 64 -12.83 9.93 8.04
N ASN A 65 -12.65 11.25 7.88
CA ASN A 65 -12.91 11.95 6.62
C ASN A 65 -11.91 11.56 5.53
N ALA A 66 -10.64 11.34 5.90
CA ALA A 66 -9.57 10.90 4.99
C ALA A 66 -9.91 9.53 4.35
N VAL A 67 -10.46 8.58 5.12
CA VAL A 67 -10.87 7.26 4.60
C VAL A 67 -11.97 7.39 3.55
N ILE A 68 -12.94 8.29 3.74
CA ILE A 68 -13.98 8.55 2.73
C ILE A 68 -13.38 9.22 1.50
N CYS A 69 -12.46 10.18 1.67
CA CYS A 69 -11.77 10.83 0.56
C CYS A 69 -11.00 9.82 -0.31
N LEU A 70 -10.33 8.83 0.30
CA LEU A 70 -9.65 7.75 -0.44
C LEU A 70 -10.61 6.91 -1.29
N ARG A 71 -11.81 6.59 -0.77
CA ARG A 71 -12.82 5.85 -1.54
C ARG A 71 -13.27 6.64 -2.77
N ILE A 72 -13.56 7.93 -2.59
CA ILE A 72 -13.94 8.83 -3.69
C ILE A 72 -12.81 8.89 -4.73
N ILE A 73 -11.55 9.07 -4.31
CA ILE A 73 -10.38 9.11 -5.21
C ILE A 73 -10.30 7.83 -6.04
N PHE A 74 -10.41 6.65 -5.43
CA PHE A 74 -10.35 5.37 -6.15
C PHE A 74 -11.50 5.21 -7.14
N ASP A 75 -12.73 5.53 -6.75
CA ASP A 75 -13.88 5.44 -7.64
C ASP A 75 -13.74 6.39 -8.84
N LEU A 76 -13.22 7.61 -8.63
CA LEU A 76 -12.96 8.54 -9.73
C LEU A 76 -11.90 7.99 -10.70
N HIS A 77 -10.77 7.49 -10.21
CA HIS A 77 -9.72 6.92 -11.06
C HIS A 77 -10.17 5.64 -11.78
N LYS A 78 -11.05 4.84 -11.16
CA LYS A 78 -11.61 3.64 -11.79
C LYS A 78 -12.53 3.98 -12.97
N ASN A 79 -13.37 5.00 -12.83
CA ASN A 79 -14.41 5.33 -13.82
C ASN A 79 -13.98 6.37 -14.86
N PHE A 80 -13.00 7.24 -14.55
CA PHE A 80 -12.58 8.36 -15.40
C PHE A 80 -11.08 8.32 -15.75
N ARG A 81 -10.51 7.13 -15.89
CA ARG A 81 -9.07 6.88 -16.04
C ARG A 81 -8.36 7.76 -17.08
N PRO A 82 -8.85 7.89 -18.34
CA PRO A 82 -8.15 8.69 -19.37
C PRO A 82 -8.03 10.16 -19.01
N THR A 83 -8.96 10.68 -18.21
CA THR A 83 -9.00 12.11 -17.82
C THR A 83 -8.10 12.39 -16.62
N LEU A 84 -7.77 11.37 -15.81
CA LEU A 84 -7.11 11.52 -14.51
C LEU A 84 -5.70 10.93 -14.46
N GLU A 85 -5.15 10.50 -15.59
CA GLU A 85 -3.85 9.83 -15.65
C GLU A 85 -2.71 10.70 -15.09
N CYS A 86 -2.75 12.01 -15.35
CA CYS A 86 -1.78 12.98 -14.84
C CYS A 86 -1.81 13.15 -13.31
N GLU A 87 -2.94 12.85 -12.66
CA GLU A 87 -3.13 13.04 -11.22
C GLU A 87 -2.70 11.81 -10.41
N VAL A 88 -2.37 10.70 -11.07
CA VAL A 88 -1.89 9.47 -10.42
C VAL A 88 -0.54 9.68 -9.74
N GLN A 89 0.40 10.38 -10.41
CA GLN A 89 1.73 10.60 -9.86
C GLN A 89 1.71 11.48 -8.59
N PRO A 90 1.02 12.64 -8.57
CA PRO A 90 0.83 13.44 -7.35
C PRO A 90 0.25 12.63 -6.18
N PHE A 91 -0.69 11.72 -6.43
CA PHE A 91 -1.23 10.84 -5.40
C PHE A 91 -0.18 9.87 -4.84
N LEU A 92 0.60 9.23 -5.70
CA LEU A 92 1.67 8.32 -5.27
C LEU A 92 2.77 9.04 -4.49
N ASP A 93 3.15 10.25 -4.92
CA ASP A 93 4.14 11.08 -4.22
C ASP A 93 3.63 11.50 -2.83
N PHE A 94 2.34 11.83 -2.72
CA PHE A 94 1.70 12.09 -1.43
C PHE A 94 1.76 10.84 -0.52
N VAL A 95 1.34 9.68 -1.03
CA VAL A 95 1.37 8.42 -0.27
C VAL A 95 2.80 8.11 0.21
N GLN A 96 3.79 8.24 -0.68
CA GLN A 96 5.19 8.02 -0.34
C GLN A 96 5.66 8.95 0.80
N ARG A 97 5.28 10.23 0.76
CA ARG A 97 5.61 11.23 1.80
C ARG A 97 5.04 10.84 3.17
N ILE A 98 3.77 10.40 3.22
CA ILE A 98 3.14 9.94 4.46
C ILE A 98 3.88 8.72 5.02
N TYR A 99 4.19 7.72 4.18
CA TYR A 99 4.94 6.53 4.62
C TYR A 99 6.37 6.85 5.08
N GLN A 100 7.03 7.85 4.49
CA GLN A 100 8.35 8.31 4.95
C GLN A 100 8.28 8.97 6.34
N GLY A 101 7.18 9.66 6.65
CA GLY A 101 6.93 10.28 7.96
C GLY A 101 6.50 9.30 9.05
N LEU A 102 5.94 8.14 8.67
CA LEU A 102 5.39 7.15 9.59
C LEU A 102 6.33 6.72 10.74
N PRO A 103 7.65 6.49 10.54
CA PRO A 103 8.54 6.13 11.65
C PRO A 103 8.56 7.18 12.76
N LYS A 104 8.51 8.48 12.42
CA LYS A 104 8.46 9.57 13.39
C LYS A 104 7.13 9.61 14.13
N THR A 105 6.03 9.38 13.43
CA THR A 105 4.69 9.30 14.04
C THR A 105 4.60 8.12 15.01
N VAL A 106 5.15 6.96 14.64
CA VAL A 106 5.23 5.78 15.50
C VAL A 106 6.07 6.10 16.75
N GLU A 107 7.26 6.68 16.57
CA GLU A 107 8.10 7.11 17.70
C GLU A 107 7.34 8.07 18.63
N MET A 108 6.69 9.10 18.10
CA MET A 108 5.90 10.06 18.90
C MET A 108 4.75 9.39 19.66
N VAL A 109 3.97 8.51 19.02
CA VAL A 109 2.79 7.88 19.65
C VAL A 109 3.19 6.84 20.71
N PHE A 110 4.31 6.13 20.51
CA PHE A 110 4.75 5.07 21.42
C PHE A 110 5.74 5.56 22.50
N VAL A 111 6.59 6.56 22.22
CA VAL A 111 7.50 7.16 23.21
C VAL A 111 6.79 8.13 24.14
N SER A 112 5.84 8.94 23.64
CA SER A 112 5.08 9.88 24.48
C SER A 112 4.22 9.18 25.53
N ARG A 113 3.85 7.90 25.33
CA ARG A 113 3.15 7.11 26.36
C ARG A 113 4.07 6.63 27.48
N THR A 114 5.39 6.55 27.25
CA THR A 114 6.36 6.13 28.27
C THR A 114 6.80 7.26 29.20
N ALA A 115 6.71 8.51 28.74
CA ALA A 115 7.13 9.68 29.54
C ALA A 115 6.09 10.17 30.54
N THR A 116 4.80 9.85 30.36
CA THR A 116 3.69 10.37 31.20
C THR A 116 3.35 9.46 32.40
N GLN A 117 4.16 8.44 32.71
CA GLN A 117 3.98 7.57 33.89
C GLN A 117 5.21 7.48 34.80
N ALA A 118 6.07 8.50 34.84
CA ALA A 118 7.17 8.57 35.81
C ALA A 118 6.79 9.47 37.01
N GLY A 119 5.97 8.95 37.92
CA GLY A 119 5.89 9.45 39.30
C GLY A 119 7.03 8.84 40.15
N PRO A 120 7.57 9.55 41.16
CA PRO A 120 8.77 9.11 41.87
C PRO A 120 8.45 7.99 42.86
N GLN A 121 8.96 6.78 42.62
CA GLN A 121 8.93 5.69 43.62
C GLN A 121 10.34 5.34 44.10
N ALA A 122 10.44 5.26 45.42
CA ALA A 122 11.62 5.05 46.23
C ALA A 122 12.25 3.66 46.04
N ALA A 123 13.54 3.61 46.40
CA ALA A 123 14.43 2.47 46.32
C ALA A 123 13.97 1.23 47.13
N GLY A 124 14.22 0.05 46.56
CA GLY A 124 14.18 -1.23 47.25
C GLY A 124 14.79 -2.34 46.38
N GLN A 125 15.97 -2.82 46.78
CA GLN A 125 16.73 -3.90 46.14
C GLN A 125 16.13 -5.28 46.45
N ASN A 126 16.07 -6.20 45.48
CA ASN A 126 16.58 -7.58 45.66
C ASN A 126 16.72 -8.35 44.32
N SER A 127 17.60 -9.35 44.34
CA SER A 127 18.19 -10.10 43.23
C SER A 127 17.40 -11.40 42.92
N GLY A 128 17.30 -11.79 41.64
CA GLY A 128 16.76 -13.09 41.22
C GLY A 128 16.68 -13.23 39.70
N GLN A 129 17.28 -14.30 39.18
CA GLN A 129 17.53 -14.63 37.76
C GLN A 129 16.33 -14.50 36.80
N GLY A 130 16.62 -14.06 35.56
CA GLY A 130 15.82 -14.37 34.38
C GLY A 130 14.77 -13.33 33.98
N SER A 131 15.18 -12.08 33.74
CA SER A 131 14.30 -11.12 33.04
C SER A 131 15.14 -10.20 32.15
N SER A 132 14.92 -10.31 30.84
CA SER A 132 15.34 -9.28 29.89
C SER A 132 14.69 -7.97 30.35
N THR A 133 15.52 -7.02 30.76
CA THR A 133 15.05 -5.69 31.14
C THR A 133 14.20 -5.09 30.00
N PRO A 134 13.16 -4.29 30.30
CA PRO A 134 12.36 -3.61 29.29
C PRO A 134 13.21 -2.82 28.28
N GLN A 135 14.38 -2.34 28.73
CA GLN A 135 15.39 -1.63 27.94
C GLN A 135 16.05 -2.52 26.86
N GLN A 136 16.38 -3.78 27.14
CA GLN A 136 16.95 -4.72 26.18
C GLN A 136 15.90 -5.27 25.21
N ALA A 137 14.66 -5.49 25.68
CA ALA A 137 13.54 -5.84 24.82
C ALA A 137 13.16 -4.70 23.85
N ALA A 138 13.20 -3.45 24.32
CA ALA A 138 13.01 -2.27 23.49
C ALA A 138 14.13 -2.10 22.45
N ALA A 139 15.40 -2.25 22.84
CA ALA A 139 16.53 -2.19 21.92
C ALA A 139 16.47 -3.30 20.84
N ALA A 140 16.13 -4.52 21.22
CA ALA A 140 15.92 -5.63 20.27
C ALA A 140 14.72 -5.39 19.34
N ALA A 141 13.65 -4.78 19.84
CA ALA A 141 12.48 -4.43 19.04
C ALA A 141 12.77 -3.31 18.02
N VAL A 142 13.60 -2.33 18.38
CA VAL A 142 14.05 -1.25 17.50
C VAL A 142 15.01 -1.78 16.43
N HIS A 143 15.94 -2.67 16.80
CA HIS A 143 16.86 -3.30 15.84
C HIS A 143 16.12 -4.21 14.84
N ALA A 144 15.11 -4.97 15.32
CA ALA A 144 14.25 -5.78 14.47
C ALA A 144 13.35 -4.94 13.54
N ALA A 145 12.86 -3.79 14.01
CA ALA A 145 12.09 -2.85 13.19
C ALA A 145 12.96 -2.19 12.10
N ALA A 146 14.21 -1.84 12.43
CA ALA A 146 15.17 -1.33 11.46
C ALA A 146 15.54 -2.39 10.40
N GLN A 147 15.71 -3.64 10.80
CA GLN A 147 15.94 -4.76 9.87
C GLN A 147 14.74 -5.01 8.96
N ALA A 148 13.51 -4.97 9.50
CA ALA A 148 12.29 -5.10 8.70
C ALA A 148 12.13 -3.95 7.68
N LYS A 149 12.46 -2.71 8.07
CA LYS A 149 12.44 -1.54 7.19
C LYS A 149 13.44 -1.68 6.05
N ASN A 150 14.66 -2.15 6.33
CA ASN A 150 15.67 -2.37 5.31
C ASN A 150 15.29 -3.52 4.36
N ALA A 151 14.71 -4.61 4.89
CA ALA A 151 14.23 -5.74 4.10
C ALA A 151 13.09 -5.35 3.15
N VAL A 152 12.09 -4.59 3.63
CA VAL A 152 10.97 -4.10 2.79
C VAL A 152 11.47 -3.14 1.71
N THR A 153 12.44 -2.28 2.03
CA THR A 153 13.02 -1.33 1.06
C THR A 153 13.80 -2.06 -0.03
N GLN A 154 14.59 -3.08 0.33
CA GLN A 154 15.30 -3.92 -0.64
C GLN A 154 14.34 -4.74 -1.51
N ALA A 155 13.29 -5.31 -0.92
CA ALA A 155 12.26 -6.05 -1.65
C ALA A 155 11.50 -5.16 -2.64
N ALA A 156 11.18 -3.91 -2.25
CA ALA A 156 10.54 -2.94 -3.13
C ALA A 156 11.45 -2.54 -4.30
N ALA A 157 12.73 -2.29 -4.05
CA ALA A 157 13.71 -1.97 -5.10
C ALA A 157 13.88 -3.14 -6.09
N GLN A 158 13.97 -4.37 -5.60
CA GLN A 158 14.05 -5.58 -6.43
C GLN A 158 12.78 -5.80 -7.26
N ALA A 159 11.60 -5.57 -6.68
CA ALA A 159 10.33 -5.69 -7.39
C ALA A 159 10.20 -4.64 -8.51
N GLN A 160 10.66 -3.41 -8.28
CA GLN A 160 10.64 -2.35 -9.29
C GLN A 160 11.59 -2.64 -10.45
N GLN A 161 12.78 -3.19 -10.15
CA GLN A 161 13.75 -3.61 -11.17
C GLN A 161 13.22 -4.79 -12.00
N ALA A 162 12.54 -5.76 -11.36
CA ALA A 162 11.91 -6.89 -12.03
C ALA A 162 10.74 -6.46 -12.95
N GLN A 163 9.95 -5.46 -12.54
CA GLN A 163 8.86 -4.93 -13.38
C GLN A 163 9.35 -4.22 -14.64
N GLN A 164 10.47 -3.48 -14.56
CA GLN A 164 11.09 -2.85 -15.73
C GLN A 164 11.71 -3.88 -16.69
N ALA A 165 12.29 -4.96 -16.17
CA ALA A 165 12.76 -6.07 -16.99
C ALA A 165 11.58 -6.76 -17.73
N LEU A 166 10.45 -6.96 -17.04
CA LEU A 166 9.27 -7.62 -17.62
C LEU A 166 8.61 -6.79 -18.74
N SER A 167 8.57 -5.46 -18.62
CA SER A 167 7.98 -4.59 -19.64
C SER A 167 8.82 -4.59 -20.93
N GLY A 168 10.15 -4.58 -20.81
CA GLY A 168 11.06 -4.72 -21.95
C GLY A 168 10.89 -6.04 -22.69
N VAL A 169 10.78 -7.15 -21.94
CA VAL A 169 10.57 -8.48 -22.53
C VAL A 169 9.24 -8.58 -23.28
N ARG A 170 8.13 -8.06 -22.73
CA ARG A 170 6.82 -8.08 -23.42
C ARG A 170 6.83 -7.30 -24.73
N GLN A 171 7.51 -6.17 -24.79
CA GLN A 171 7.55 -5.34 -25.99
C GLN A 171 8.39 -5.99 -27.10
N GLN A 172 9.50 -6.64 -26.74
CA GLN A 172 10.32 -7.40 -27.69
C GLN A 172 9.63 -8.70 -28.14
N GLU A 173 8.90 -9.38 -27.26
CA GLU A 173 8.11 -10.56 -27.61
C GLU A 173 7.03 -10.24 -28.65
N ALA A 174 6.33 -9.11 -28.48
CA ALA A 174 5.35 -8.64 -29.46
C ALA A 174 5.99 -8.39 -30.84
N GLN A 175 7.19 -7.79 -30.89
CA GLN A 175 7.92 -7.56 -32.14
C GLN A 175 8.35 -8.87 -32.81
N ALA A 176 8.83 -9.84 -32.03
CA ALA A 176 9.23 -11.16 -32.55
C ALA A 176 8.04 -11.96 -33.10
N GLN A 177 6.89 -11.94 -32.42
CA GLN A 177 5.65 -12.55 -32.90
C GLN A 177 5.17 -11.90 -34.21
N GLN A 178 5.32 -10.57 -34.31
CA GLN A 178 5.01 -9.84 -35.53
C GLN A 178 5.92 -10.25 -36.70
N ALA A 179 7.23 -10.41 -36.47
CA ALA A 179 8.17 -10.89 -37.50
C ALA A 179 7.86 -12.33 -37.96
N LEU A 180 7.56 -13.25 -37.03
CA LEU A 180 7.18 -14.63 -37.34
C LEU A 180 5.88 -14.70 -38.16
N SER A 181 4.89 -13.87 -37.84
CA SER A 181 3.64 -13.81 -38.62
C SER A 181 3.88 -13.33 -40.07
N GLN A 182 4.80 -12.38 -40.29
CA GLN A 182 5.18 -11.93 -41.64
C GLN A 182 5.86 -13.03 -42.46
N VAL A 183 6.79 -13.78 -41.85
CA VAL A 183 7.45 -14.93 -42.50
C VAL A 183 6.42 -16.00 -42.88
N ARG A 184 5.49 -16.31 -41.97
CA ARG A 184 4.41 -17.27 -42.21
C ARG A 184 3.49 -16.82 -43.36
N GLN A 185 3.18 -15.52 -43.44
CA GLN A 185 2.35 -14.97 -44.50
C GLN A 185 3.05 -15.01 -45.87
N GLN A 186 4.36 -14.71 -45.93
CA GLN A 186 5.16 -14.88 -47.15
C GLN A 186 5.23 -16.33 -47.61
N ALA A 187 5.35 -17.29 -46.69
CA ALA A 187 5.35 -18.71 -47.01
C ALA A 187 4.01 -19.18 -47.62
N VAL A 188 2.88 -18.71 -47.09
CA VAL A 188 1.54 -19.01 -47.63
C VAL A 188 1.37 -18.42 -49.03
N LEU A 189 1.83 -17.19 -49.27
CA LEU A 189 1.80 -16.55 -50.59
C LEU A 189 2.67 -17.31 -51.61
N ALA A 190 3.82 -17.84 -51.18
CA ALA A 190 4.69 -18.67 -52.02
C ALA A 190 4.04 -20.01 -52.38
N GLN A 191 3.31 -20.66 -51.47
CA GLN A 191 2.60 -21.92 -51.73
C GLN A 191 1.44 -21.78 -52.73
N GLN A 192 0.85 -20.59 -52.86
CA GLN A 192 -0.22 -20.35 -53.84
C GLN A 192 0.31 -20.23 -55.28
N ARG A 193 1.61 -19.96 -55.48
CA ARG A 193 2.25 -19.94 -56.81
C ARG A 193 2.57 -21.35 -57.27
N HIS A 194 1.61 -21.98 -57.96
CA HIS A 194 1.77 -23.28 -58.60
C HIS A 194 2.73 -23.21 -59.80
N SER A 195 4.04 -23.42 -59.63
CA SER A 195 4.92 -23.93 -60.70
C SER A 195 6.21 -24.59 -60.18
N LYS A 196 6.67 -25.58 -60.95
CA LYS A 196 7.54 -26.69 -60.58
C LYS A 196 9.00 -26.29 -60.36
N THR A 197 9.64 -26.97 -59.41
CA THR A 197 11.07 -26.95 -59.00
C THR A 197 11.59 -25.64 -58.40
N PRO A 198 11.95 -25.64 -57.10
CA PRO A 198 12.57 -24.48 -56.46
C PRO A 198 13.95 -24.24 -57.08
N THR A 199 14.15 -23.05 -57.65
CA THR A 199 15.47 -22.59 -58.08
C THR A 199 16.45 -22.60 -56.89
N PRO A 200 17.75 -22.80 -57.11
CA PRO A 200 18.75 -22.82 -56.03
C PRO A 200 18.75 -21.53 -55.18
N GLN A 201 18.39 -20.38 -55.76
CA GLN A 201 18.14 -19.15 -55.00
C GLN A 201 16.94 -19.24 -54.04
N THR A 202 15.86 -19.91 -54.44
CA THR A 202 14.68 -20.13 -53.61
C THR A 202 14.96 -21.12 -52.47
N GLN A 203 15.75 -22.16 -52.73
CA GLN A 203 16.23 -23.09 -51.69
C GLN A 203 17.15 -22.40 -50.69
N ALA A 204 18.10 -21.57 -51.16
CA ALA A 204 18.98 -20.79 -50.29
C ALA A 204 18.19 -19.79 -49.42
N ALA A 205 17.19 -19.11 -50.00
CA ALA A 205 16.31 -18.20 -49.25
C ALA A 205 15.46 -18.94 -48.20
N MET A 206 14.96 -20.13 -48.52
CA MET A 206 14.24 -20.98 -47.54
C MET A 206 15.15 -21.45 -46.41
N GLN A 207 16.39 -21.82 -46.72
CA GLN A 207 17.35 -22.31 -45.73
C GLN A 207 17.85 -21.16 -44.82
N GLN A 208 18.05 -19.96 -45.37
CA GLN A 208 18.29 -18.74 -44.59
C GLN A 208 17.08 -18.36 -43.72
N GLY A 209 15.87 -18.45 -44.26
CA GLY A 209 14.63 -18.22 -43.51
C GLY A 209 14.44 -19.21 -42.36
N ALA A 210 14.75 -20.49 -42.57
CA ALA A 210 14.71 -21.51 -41.53
C ALA A 210 15.74 -21.25 -40.42
N GLN A 211 16.98 -20.89 -40.78
CA GLN A 211 18.02 -20.53 -39.80
C GLN A 211 17.64 -19.26 -39.01
N GLN A 212 17.03 -18.26 -39.65
CA GLN A 212 16.54 -17.07 -38.97
C GLN A 212 15.36 -17.38 -38.03
N ALA A 213 14.44 -18.26 -38.45
CA ALA A 213 13.34 -18.70 -37.61
C ALA A 213 13.83 -19.49 -36.38
N GLU A 214 14.83 -20.36 -36.55
CA GLU A 214 15.43 -21.12 -35.46
C GLU A 214 16.18 -20.21 -34.48
N LYS A 215 16.94 -19.21 -34.98
CA LYS A 215 17.53 -18.17 -34.14
C LYS A 215 16.49 -17.37 -33.37
N ALA A 216 15.37 -17.01 -34.00
CA ALA A 216 14.28 -16.29 -33.36
C ALA A 216 13.58 -17.14 -32.29
N GLN A 217 13.40 -18.44 -32.53
CA GLN A 217 12.85 -19.38 -31.55
C GLN A 217 13.80 -19.57 -30.36
N ALA A 218 15.11 -19.71 -30.59
CA ALA A 218 16.11 -19.81 -29.52
C ALA A 218 16.14 -18.54 -28.66
N GLN A 219 16.09 -17.36 -29.28
CA GLN A 219 15.97 -16.09 -28.57
C GLN A 219 14.69 -16.02 -27.74
N HIS A 220 13.54 -16.40 -28.31
CA HIS A 220 12.27 -16.43 -27.60
C HIS A 220 12.30 -17.35 -26.36
N HIS A 221 12.91 -18.53 -26.47
CA HIS A 221 13.06 -19.46 -25.34
C HIS A 221 13.96 -18.88 -24.23
N GLN A 222 15.06 -18.22 -24.60
CA GLN A 222 15.93 -17.53 -23.65
C GLN A 222 15.20 -16.38 -22.92
N PHE A 223 14.36 -15.62 -23.63
CA PHE A 223 13.57 -14.55 -23.02
C PHE A 223 12.47 -15.07 -22.09
N GLN A 224 11.83 -16.17 -22.46
CA GLN A 224 10.83 -16.82 -21.62
C GLN A 224 11.45 -17.33 -20.30
N ALA A 225 12.69 -17.84 -20.34
CA ALA A 225 13.44 -18.21 -19.15
C ALA A 225 13.77 -16.99 -18.26
N GLN A 226 14.15 -15.85 -18.84
CA GLN A 226 14.36 -14.60 -18.09
C GLN A 226 13.07 -14.07 -17.45
N ALA A 227 11.94 -14.16 -18.15
CA ALA A 227 10.63 -13.78 -17.59
C ALA A 227 10.22 -14.69 -16.43
N ALA A 228 10.46 -16.00 -16.52
CA ALA A 228 10.19 -16.94 -15.45
C ALA A 228 11.05 -16.65 -14.20
N ALA A 229 12.34 -16.33 -14.38
CA ALA A 229 13.22 -15.94 -13.29
C ALA A 229 12.75 -14.64 -12.61
N ALA A 230 12.36 -13.63 -13.39
CA ALA A 230 11.80 -12.38 -12.86
C ALA A 230 10.48 -12.61 -12.09
N ALA A 231 9.62 -13.51 -12.57
CA ALA A 231 8.39 -13.88 -11.88
C ALA A 231 8.67 -14.58 -10.53
N GLN A 232 9.69 -15.45 -10.45
CA GLN A 232 10.12 -16.07 -9.20
C GLN A 232 10.61 -15.04 -8.17
N VAL A 233 11.41 -14.05 -8.60
CA VAL A 233 11.88 -12.97 -7.72
C VAL A 233 10.70 -12.16 -7.18
N LEU A 234 9.69 -11.91 -8.02
CA LEU A 234 8.50 -11.15 -7.62
C LEU A 234 7.63 -11.94 -6.63
N ALA A 235 7.50 -13.25 -6.81
CA ALA A 235 6.82 -14.14 -5.88
C ALA A 235 7.55 -14.21 -4.52
N GLN A 236 8.90 -14.27 -4.51
CA GLN A 236 9.69 -14.20 -3.28
C GLN A 236 9.50 -12.86 -2.56
N ALA A 237 9.51 -11.74 -3.28
CA ALA A 237 9.30 -10.41 -2.70
C ALA A 237 7.90 -10.29 -2.07
N GLN A 238 6.86 -10.83 -2.71
CA GLN A 238 5.50 -10.88 -2.15
C GLN A 238 5.43 -11.73 -0.87
N GLY A 239 6.10 -12.88 -0.84
CA GLY A 239 6.17 -13.72 0.36
C GLY A 239 6.83 -13.02 1.54
N GLN A 240 7.93 -12.28 1.29
CA GLN A 240 8.59 -11.47 2.31
C GLN A 240 7.70 -10.34 2.83
N LEU A 241 6.93 -9.69 1.95
CA LEU A 241 5.98 -8.65 2.35
C LEU A 241 4.86 -9.20 3.24
N GLN A 242 4.33 -10.39 2.90
CA GLN A 242 3.32 -11.07 3.71
C GLN A 242 3.86 -11.49 5.08
N ALA A 243 5.09 -12.02 5.14
CA ALA A 243 5.74 -12.36 6.41
C ALA A 243 5.95 -11.12 7.29
N ALA A 244 6.37 -9.99 6.70
CA ALA A 244 6.51 -8.73 7.42
C ALA A 244 5.16 -8.21 7.96
N HIS A 245 4.08 -8.35 7.18
CA HIS A 245 2.73 -8.00 7.62
C HIS A 245 2.26 -8.89 8.78
N GLN A 246 2.47 -10.21 8.71
CA GLN A 246 2.12 -11.13 9.81
C GLN A 246 2.89 -10.80 11.11
N LEU A 247 4.18 -10.48 11.01
CA LEU A 247 4.99 -10.06 12.16
C LEU A 247 4.47 -8.76 12.79
N ALA A 248 4.06 -7.79 11.97
CA ALA A 248 3.46 -6.54 12.45
C ALA A 248 2.15 -6.80 13.20
N THR A 249 1.27 -7.64 12.65
CA THR A 249 0.00 -8.03 13.27
C THR A 249 0.21 -8.80 14.59
N GLN A 250 1.17 -9.72 14.62
CA GLN A 250 1.51 -10.45 15.85
C GLN A 250 2.02 -9.51 16.94
N LYS A 251 2.84 -8.51 16.60
CA LYS A 251 3.27 -7.49 17.57
C LYS A 251 2.10 -6.66 18.10
N GLN A 252 1.14 -6.30 17.26
CA GLN A 252 -0.05 -5.55 17.68
C GLN A 252 -0.92 -6.36 18.65
N GLN A 253 -1.06 -7.68 18.42
CA GLN A 253 -1.78 -8.58 19.32
C GLN A 253 -1.08 -8.72 20.68
N LEU A 254 0.25 -8.89 20.70
CA LEU A 254 1.03 -8.94 21.94
C LEU A 254 0.93 -7.63 22.74
N ALA A 255 0.97 -6.48 22.05
CA ALA A 255 0.79 -5.18 22.70
C ALA A 255 -0.61 -5.02 23.31
N ALA A 256 -1.66 -5.48 22.62
CA ALA A 256 -3.03 -5.47 23.14
C ALA A 256 -3.19 -6.41 24.35
N GLN A 257 -2.55 -7.58 24.32
CA GLN A 257 -2.59 -8.55 25.41
C GLN A 257 -1.87 -8.03 26.67
N ALA A 258 -0.75 -7.31 26.50
CA ALA A 258 -0.05 -6.64 27.61
C ALA A 258 -0.88 -5.51 28.24
N GLN A 259 -1.65 -4.76 27.43
CA GLN A 259 -2.56 -3.73 27.92
C GLN A 259 -3.74 -4.33 28.70
N ALA A 260 -4.31 -5.44 28.22
CA ALA A 260 -5.40 -6.14 28.92
C ALA A 260 -4.97 -6.67 30.30
N LEU A 261 -3.75 -7.20 30.42
CA LEU A 261 -3.19 -7.65 31.70
C LEU A 261 -2.98 -6.50 32.70
N HIS A 262 -2.60 -5.31 32.24
CA HIS A 262 -2.48 -4.12 33.08
C HIS A 262 -3.86 -3.63 33.60
N SER A 263 -4.88 -3.66 32.75
CA SER A 263 -6.25 -3.26 33.12
C SER A 263 -6.86 -4.17 34.19
N SER A 264 -6.52 -5.47 34.18
CA SER A 264 -7.00 -6.43 35.18
C SER A 264 -6.31 -6.32 36.54
N GLN A 265 -5.10 -5.75 36.64
CA GLN A 265 -4.41 -5.54 37.93
C GLN A 265 -4.83 -4.25 38.65
N SER A 266 -5.48 -3.31 37.95
CA SER A 266 -5.85 -2.00 38.53
C SER A 266 -7.26 -1.96 39.14
N ALA A 267 -7.98 -3.09 39.17
CA ALA A 267 -9.32 -3.21 39.74
C ALA A 267 -9.29 -3.93 41.11
N GLU A 268 -8.72 -3.29 42.14
CA GLU A 268 -8.96 -3.66 43.55
C GLU A 268 -10.11 -2.79 44.12
N PRO A 269 -11.08 -3.37 44.85
CA PRO A 269 -12.25 -2.65 45.32
C PRO A 269 -11.94 -1.80 46.55
N ALA A 270 -11.96 -0.48 46.39
CA ALA A 270 -11.97 0.45 47.51
C ALA A 270 -13.37 0.49 48.17
N GLY A 271 -13.46 0.15 49.46
CA GLY A 271 -14.49 0.72 50.33
C GLY A 271 -15.24 -0.24 51.27
N LEU A 272 -14.57 -0.79 52.28
CA LEU A 272 -15.21 -1.13 53.56
C LEU A 272 -14.43 -0.46 54.69
N SER A 273 -14.81 0.77 55.01
CA SER A 273 -14.44 1.43 56.27
C SER A 273 -15.69 2.13 56.81
N ARG A 274 -16.49 1.40 57.59
CA ARG A 274 -17.49 1.95 58.50
C ARG A 274 -17.02 1.66 59.93
N THR A 275 -16.31 2.65 60.45
CA THR A 275 -16.27 3.12 61.85
C THR A 275 -16.71 2.12 62.93
N ALA A 276 -15.72 1.58 63.65
CA ALA A 276 -15.86 1.14 65.03
C ALA A 276 -15.59 2.33 65.99
N SER A 277 -16.08 2.20 67.24
CA SER A 277 -16.02 3.13 68.40
C SER A 277 -17.27 4.03 68.50
N GLU A 278 -18.07 4.06 69.57
CA GLU A 278 -17.82 4.07 71.04
C GLU A 278 -18.81 3.12 71.75
N SER A 279 -18.42 2.19 72.65
CA SER A 279 -18.03 2.33 74.08
C SER A 279 -19.03 3.11 74.94
N GLY A 280 -19.71 2.41 75.87
CA GLY A 280 -20.73 2.96 76.75
C GLY A 280 -20.25 3.54 78.08
N ALA A 281 -21.17 4.11 78.85
CA ALA A 281 -21.22 4.16 80.31
C ALA A 281 -22.57 4.75 80.77
N ASP A 282 -23.09 4.17 81.86
CA ASP A 282 -24.23 4.54 82.73
C ASP A 282 -25.67 4.57 82.16
#